data_AF-A0A2T5J577-F1
#
_entry.id   AF-A0A2T5J577-F1
#
_cell.length_a   1.000
_cell.length_b   1.000
_cell.length_c   1.000
_cell.angle_alpha   90.00
_cell.angle_beta   90.00
_cell.angle_gamma   90.00
#
_symmetry.space_group_name_H-M   'P 1'
#
loop_
_entity.id
_entity.type
_entity.pdbx_description
1 polymer ?
#
loop_
_entity_poly.entity_id
_entity_poly.type
_entity_poly.pdbx_seq_one_letter_code
_entity_poly.pdbx_strand_id
1 'polypeptide(L)'
;MDIQRGIQIDKPSIFVPWDVDVEQLSVLFKLNPLKRVTDKYYTIACELFDGLSCYLGFHFKPGTNESLRELEFFRDRYDDLQWSFEDFQSHLEKVFGLPDERYPIEEGFSGGHWLFNDTLIVHRVFDRFGPEEHVRIIKLENTETLA
;
A
#
# COMPACT_ATOMS: atom_id res chain seq x y z
N MET A 1 -6.38 13.57 -2.88
CA MET A 1 -5.15 12.89 -3.36
C MET A 1 -5.45 12.30 -4.73
N ASP A 2 -4.48 12.28 -5.64
CA ASP A 2 -4.62 11.66 -6.96
C ASP A 2 -3.78 10.36 -6.99
N ILE A 3 -4.41 9.26 -6.61
CA ILE A 3 -3.74 7.96 -6.48
C ILE A 3 -3.26 7.41 -7.83
N GLN A 4 -3.75 7.94 -8.95
CA GLN A 4 -3.36 7.51 -10.29
C GLN A 4 -1.96 7.99 -10.64
N ARG A 5 -1.51 9.08 -10.03
CA ARG A 5 -0.17 9.68 -10.23
C ARG A 5 0.87 9.15 -9.26
N GLY A 6 0.47 8.72 -8.07
CA GLY A 6 1.37 8.27 -7.02
C GLY A 6 0.74 8.39 -5.63
N ILE A 7 1.58 8.29 -4.60
CA ILE A 7 1.15 8.43 -3.20
C ILE A 7 1.82 9.65 -2.55
N GLN A 8 1.05 10.38 -1.75
CA GLN A 8 1.57 11.39 -0.84
C GLN A 8 1.78 10.76 0.54
N ILE A 9 3.00 10.86 1.05
CA ILE A 9 3.32 10.57 2.45
C ILE A 9 3.25 11.88 3.21
N ASP A 10 2.59 11.90 4.37
CA ASP A 10 2.43 13.10 5.18
C ASP A 10 3.70 13.37 5.99
N LYS A 11 4.27 12.31 6.59
CA LYS A 11 5.56 12.37 7.30
C LYS A 11 6.44 11.16 6.98
N PRO A 12 7.64 11.34 6.40
CA PRO A 12 8.15 12.59 5.85
C PRO A 12 7.29 13.08 4.67
N SER A 13 7.15 14.40 4.51
CA SER A 13 6.32 14.98 3.44
C SER A 13 6.98 14.78 2.07
N ILE A 14 6.62 13.68 1.39
CA ILE A 14 7.23 13.24 0.13
C ILE A 14 6.12 12.69 -0.78
N PHE A 15 6.10 13.17 -2.02
CA PHE A 15 5.28 12.57 -3.07
C PHE A 15 6.10 11.52 -3.83
N VAL A 16 5.55 10.31 -3.96
CA VAL A 16 6.18 9.19 -4.66
C VAL A 16 5.35 8.85 -5.90
N PRO A 17 5.83 9.18 -7.12
CA PRO A 17 5.10 8.87 -8.34
C PRO A 17 5.25 7.39 -8.73
N TRP A 18 4.28 6.85 -9.47
CA TRP A 18 4.32 5.43 -9.89
C TRP A 18 5.43 5.09 -10.89
N ASP A 19 5.85 6.07 -11.70
CA ASP A 19 6.91 5.90 -12.70
C ASP A 19 8.32 6.05 -12.11
N VAL A 20 8.43 6.20 -10.78
CA VAL A 20 9.71 6.26 -10.08
C VAL A 20 10.47 4.94 -10.25
N ASP A 21 11.77 5.04 -10.53
CA ASP A 21 12.69 3.91 -10.44
C ASP A 21 13.41 3.86 -9.06
N VAL A 22 14.22 2.83 -8.84
CA VAL A 22 14.94 2.62 -7.58
C VAL A 22 15.94 3.76 -7.26
N GLU A 23 16.61 4.30 -8.27
CA GLU A 23 17.59 5.38 -8.09
C GLU A 23 16.88 6.69 -7.72
N GLN A 24 15.82 7.03 -8.44
CA GLN A 24 14.98 8.18 -8.19
C GLN A 24 14.32 8.09 -6.81
N LEU A 25 13.82 6.91 -6.41
CA LEU A 25 13.27 6.68 -5.08
C LEU A 25 14.34 6.95 -4.00
N SER A 26 15.57 6.48 -4.21
CA SER A 26 16.67 6.73 -3.28
C SER A 26 16.99 8.22 -3.15
N VAL A 27 16.85 9.00 -4.23
CA VAL A 27 17.01 10.46 -4.22
C VAL A 27 15.89 11.15 -3.45
N LEU A 28 14.63 10.76 -3.66
CA LEU A 28 13.48 11.30 -2.93
C LEU A 28 13.65 11.16 -1.41
N PHE A 29 14.18 10.02 -0.98
CA PHE A 29 14.37 9.69 0.43
C PHE A 29 15.78 9.95 0.97
N LYS A 30 16.60 10.77 0.31
CA LYS A 30 17.99 11.03 0.73
C LYS A 30 18.11 11.54 2.18
N LEU A 31 17.14 12.32 2.65
CA LEU A 31 17.11 12.84 4.03
C LEU A 31 16.42 11.91 5.02
N ASN A 32 15.70 10.89 4.54
CA ASN A 32 14.99 9.90 5.34
C ASN A 32 15.24 8.51 4.73
N PRO A 33 16.47 7.96 4.88
CA PRO A 33 16.89 6.80 4.09
C PRO A 33 15.98 5.59 4.27
N LEU A 34 15.60 4.97 3.15
CA LEU A 34 14.81 3.75 3.13
C LEU A 34 15.61 2.56 3.66
N LYS A 35 14.94 1.63 4.34
CA LYS A 35 15.49 0.31 4.66
C LYS A 35 15.28 -0.61 3.47
N ARG A 36 16.38 -1.04 2.84
CA ARG A 36 16.37 -2.07 1.80
C ARG A 36 16.13 -3.45 2.42
N VAL A 37 15.10 -4.14 1.97
CA VAL A 37 14.77 -5.53 2.36
C VAL A 37 15.33 -6.50 1.32
N THR A 38 15.10 -6.20 0.03
CA THR A 38 15.71 -6.90 -1.11
C THR A 38 16.05 -5.87 -2.21
N ASP A 39 16.58 -6.32 -3.35
CA ASP A 39 16.93 -5.48 -4.50
C ASP A 39 15.72 -4.77 -5.14
N LYS A 40 14.50 -5.18 -4.78
CA LYS A 40 13.23 -4.67 -5.33
C LYS A 40 12.21 -4.32 -4.25
N TYR A 41 12.62 -4.35 -2.98
CA TYR A 41 11.75 -4.09 -1.85
C TYR A 41 12.43 -3.17 -0.84
N TYR A 42 11.83 -2.00 -0.65
CA TYR A 42 12.30 -0.95 0.26
C TYR A 42 11.19 -0.56 1.22
N THR A 43 11.54 -0.15 2.44
CA THR A 43 10.57 0.15 3.50
C THR A 43 10.92 1.41 4.26
N ILE A 44 9.91 2.09 4.80
CA ILE A 44 10.06 3.24 5.70
C ILE A 44 8.91 3.28 6.71
N ALA A 45 9.19 3.73 7.93
CA ALA A 45 8.14 4.12 8.87
C ALA A 45 7.64 5.53 8.51
N CYS A 46 6.34 5.72 8.42
CA CYS A 46 5.76 6.98 7.97
C CYS A 46 4.37 7.23 8.55
N GLU A 47 3.89 8.46 8.35
CA GLU A 47 2.48 8.81 8.50
C GLU A 47 1.90 9.17 7.13
N LEU A 48 0.69 8.71 6.85
CA LEU A 48 -0.06 9.06 5.64
C LEU A 48 -1.58 9.08 5.92
N PHE A 49 -2.40 9.44 4.92
CA PHE A 49 -3.86 9.47 5.02
C PHE A 49 -4.41 10.29 6.21
N ASP A 50 -3.73 11.38 6.58
CA ASP A 50 -4.14 12.25 7.70
C ASP A 50 -4.12 11.53 9.06
N GLY A 51 -3.02 10.82 9.36
CA GLY A 51 -2.71 10.32 10.70
C GLY A 51 -2.34 8.84 10.81
N LEU A 52 -2.47 8.07 9.73
CA LEU A 52 -2.16 6.64 9.71
C LEU A 52 -0.65 6.42 9.84
N SER A 53 -0.22 6.00 11.03
CA SER A 53 1.18 5.67 11.32
C SER A 53 1.48 4.20 11.00
N CYS A 54 2.21 3.92 9.93
CA CYS A 54 2.55 2.54 9.55
C CYS A 54 3.93 2.44 8.90
N TYR A 55 4.32 1.23 8.54
CA TYR A 55 5.38 1.02 7.56
C TYR A 55 4.79 1.02 6.16
N LEU A 56 5.50 1.65 5.24
CA LEU A 56 5.22 1.64 3.81
C LEU A 56 6.33 0.89 3.10
N GLY A 57 5.94 -0.12 2.34
CA GLY A 57 6.76 -0.94 1.48
C GLY A 57 6.63 -0.51 0.02
N PHE A 58 7.75 -0.39 -0.68
CA PHE A 58 7.83 -0.09 -2.11
C PHE A 58 8.33 -1.31 -2.86
N HIS A 59 7.46 -1.91 -3.68
CA HIS A 59 7.76 -3.10 -4.49
C HIS A 59 7.91 -2.72 -5.96
N PHE A 60 9.05 -3.05 -6.55
CA PHE A 60 9.40 -2.75 -7.94
C PHE A 60 9.23 -3.96 -8.85
N LYS A 61 8.82 -3.73 -10.11
CA LYS A 61 8.77 -4.82 -11.10
C LYS A 61 10.16 -5.40 -11.38
N PRO A 62 10.30 -6.72 -11.51
CA PRO A 62 11.51 -7.32 -12.05
C PRO A 62 11.57 -7.10 -13.59
N GLY A 63 12.70 -6.61 -14.12
CA GLY A 63 12.95 -6.52 -15.58
C GLY A 63 13.34 -5.14 -16.10
N THR A 64 13.26 -4.94 -17.42
CA THR A 64 13.70 -3.73 -18.14
C THR A 64 12.69 -2.58 -18.04
N ASN A 65 12.56 -2.01 -16.85
CA ASN A 65 11.89 -0.74 -16.47
C ASN A 65 11.35 -0.94 -15.05
N GLU A 66 12.27 -1.03 -14.09
CA GLU A 66 12.05 -1.26 -12.66
C GLU A 66 11.28 -0.09 -12.04
N SER A 67 10.01 0.00 -12.38
CA SER A 67 9.06 1.00 -11.89
C SER A 67 8.32 0.47 -10.67
N LEU A 68 7.87 1.40 -9.84
CA LEU A 68 7.05 1.08 -8.68
C LEU A 68 5.75 0.41 -9.12
N ARG A 69 5.49 -0.77 -8.58
CA ARG A 69 4.31 -1.57 -8.90
C ARG A 69 3.30 -1.58 -7.78
N GLU A 70 3.79 -1.72 -6.56
CA GLU A 70 2.95 -1.97 -5.41
C GLU A 70 3.48 -1.23 -4.20
N LEU A 71 2.54 -0.71 -3.43
CA LEU A 71 2.73 -0.17 -2.11
C LEU A 71 2.09 -1.13 -1.12
N GLU A 72 2.85 -1.57 -0.14
CA GLU A 72 2.39 -2.47 0.94
C GLU A 72 2.39 -1.71 2.25
N PHE A 73 1.29 -1.77 3.00
CA PHE A 73 1.17 -1.11 4.30
C PHE A 73 1.12 -2.18 5.37
N PHE A 74 1.93 -2.01 6.42
CA PHE A 74 2.04 -3.01 7.47
C PHE A 74 2.46 -2.38 8.80
N ARG A 75 2.28 -3.12 9.88
CA ARG A 75 2.77 -2.77 11.22
C ARG A 75 4.03 -3.57 11.55
N ASP A 76 4.84 -3.06 12.49
CA ASP A 76 5.98 -3.81 13.03
C ASP A 76 5.51 -5.04 13.84
N ARG A 77 4.32 -4.93 14.44
CA ARG A 77 3.70 -5.97 15.27
C ARG A 77 2.18 -5.92 15.14
N TYR A 78 1.55 -7.07 15.25
CA TYR A 78 0.10 -7.25 15.22
C TYR A 78 -0.38 -7.80 16.57
N ASP A 79 -0.03 -7.10 17.65
CA ASP A 79 -0.46 -7.48 19.01
C ASP A 79 -1.99 -7.39 19.15
N ASP A 80 -2.62 -6.48 18.41
CA ASP A 80 -4.06 -6.32 18.27
C ASP A 80 -4.43 -6.18 16.79
N LEU A 81 -4.74 -7.32 16.16
CA LEU A 81 -5.13 -7.38 14.76
C LEU A 81 -6.45 -6.64 14.51
N GLN A 82 -7.39 -6.69 15.45
CA GLN A 82 -8.69 -6.01 15.33
C GLN A 82 -8.49 -4.50 15.23
N TRP A 83 -7.71 -3.95 16.14
CA TRP A 83 -7.37 -2.53 16.13
C TRP A 83 -6.63 -2.13 14.84
N SER A 84 -5.63 -2.91 14.40
CA SER A 84 -4.88 -2.62 13.18
C SER A 84 -5.80 -2.53 11.96
N PHE A 85 -6.70 -3.51 11.83
CA PHE A 85 -7.69 -3.57 10.76
C PHE A 85 -8.65 -2.38 10.77
N GLU A 86 -9.23 -2.06 11.92
CA GLU A 86 -10.15 -0.93 12.04
C GLU A 86 -9.44 0.41 11.74
N ASP A 87 -8.19 0.56 12.19
CA ASP A 87 -7.38 1.76 11.94
C ASP A 87 -7.07 1.91 10.45
N PHE A 88 -6.62 0.84 9.76
CA PHE A 88 -6.40 0.89 8.32
C PHE A 88 -7.70 1.12 7.55
N GLN A 89 -8.76 0.37 7.86
CA GLN A 89 -10.05 0.47 7.15
C GLN A 89 -10.64 1.88 7.27
N SER A 90 -10.62 2.46 8.47
CA SER A 90 -11.18 3.81 8.69
C SER A 90 -10.42 4.90 7.93
N HIS A 91 -9.09 4.83 7.88
CA HIS A 91 -8.27 5.77 7.11
C HIS A 91 -8.47 5.60 5.60
N LEU A 92 -8.53 4.35 5.11
CA LEU A 92 -8.82 4.08 3.71
C LEU A 92 -10.21 4.59 3.31
N GLU A 93 -11.25 4.30 4.09
CA GLU A 93 -12.61 4.77 3.80
C GLU A 93 -12.75 6.29 3.87
N LYS A 94 -12.03 6.94 4.79
CA LYS A 94 -11.98 8.41 4.87
C LYS A 94 -11.36 9.04 3.62
N VAL A 95 -10.35 8.40 3.02
CA VAL A 95 -9.63 8.94 1.85
C VAL A 95 -10.27 8.55 0.52
N PHE A 96 -10.75 7.31 0.39
CA PHE A 96 -11.19 6.72 -0.87
C PHE A 96 -12.71 6.48 -0.95
N GLY A 97 -13.45 6.69 0.15
CA GLY A 97 -14.86 6.33 0.25
C GLY A 97 -15.06 4.85 0.57
N LEU A 98 -16.29 4.36 0.43
CA LEU A 98 -16.57 2.92 0.63
C LEU A 98 -15.95 2.07 -0.49
N PRO A 99 -15.54 0.82 -0.22
CA PRO A 99 -15.02 -0.09 -1.25
C PRO A 99 -16.10 -0.42 -2.29
N ASP A 100 -15.67 -0.70 -3.52
CA ASP A 100 -16.53 -1.13 -4.63
C ASP A 100 -17.16 -2.49 -4.34
N GLU A 101 -16.37 -3.41 -3.76
CA GLU A 101 -16.83 -4.70 -3.26
C GLU A 101 -16.25 -4.96 -1.88
N ARG A 102 -17.10 -5.47 -0.98
CA ARG A 102 -16.65 -6.00 0.31
C ARG A 102 -16.43 -7.50 0.18
N TYR A 103 -15.33 -7.97 0.74
CA TYR A 103 -15.11 -9.39 0.88
C TYR A 103 -16.10 -9.97 1.91
N PRO A 104 -16.45 -11.27 1.79
CA PRO A 104 -17.09 -12.00 2.88
C PRO A 104 -16.31 -11.82 4.18
N ILE A 105 -17.02 -11.88 5.30
CA ILE A 105 -16.36 -11.83 6.61
C ILE A 105 -15.52 -13.10 6.76
N GLU A 106 -14.21 -12.94 6.81
CA GLU A 106 -13.23 -14.00 7.08
C GLU A 106 -12.44 -13.62 8.33
N GLU A 107 -12.26 -14.56 9.26
CA GLU A 107 -11.61 -14.32 10.55
C GLU A 107 -12.19 -13.15 11.38
N GLY A 108 -13.45 -12.77 11.12
CA GLY A 108 -14.12 -11.64 11.80
C GLY A 108 -13.96 -10.29 11.09
N PHE A 109 -13.27 -10.25 9.95
CA PHE A 109 -12.93 -9.03 9.22
C PHE A 109 -13.72 -8.87 7.91
N SER A 110 -14.31 -7.70 7.67
CA SER A 110 -14.96 -7.35 6.40
C SER A 110 -14.12 -6.34 5.64
N GLY A 111 -13.15 -6.86 4.89
CA GLY A 111 -12.31 -6.07 3.99
C GLY A 111 -13.02 -5.70 2.69
N GLY A 112 -12.26 -5.20 1.74
CA GLY A 112 -12.77 -4.89 0.40
C GLY A 112 -11.68 -4.40 -0.53
N HIS A 113 -12.14 -3.92 -1.68
CA HIS A 113 -11.25 -3.29 -2.64
C HIS A 113 -11.84 -2.02 -3.25
N TRP A 114 -10.96 -1.16 -3.75
CA TRP A 114 -11.29 0.04 -4.52
C TRP A 114 -10.55 -0.01 -5.85
N LEU A 115 -11.23 0.27 -6.95
CA LEU A 115 -10.67 0.27 -8.29
C LEU A 115 -10.73 1.67 -8.92
N PHE A 116 -9.56 2.23 -9.20
CA PHE A 116 -9.38 3.55 -9.80
C PHE A 116 -8.66 3.44 -11.15
N ASN A 117 -9.40 3.21 -12.24
CA ASN A 117 -8.86 2.93 -13.58
C ASN A 117 -7.79 1.81 -13.56
N ASP A 118 -6.52 2.19 -13.41
CA ASP A 118 -5.35 1.33 -13.41
C ASP A 118 -4.71 1.16 -12.02
N THR A 119 -5.47 1.41 -10.95
CA THR A 119 -4.97 1.31 -9.57
C THR A 119 -5.97 0.57 -8.70
N LEU A 120 -5.52 -0.52 -8.07
CA LEU A 120 -6.33 -1.36 -7.18
C LEU A 120 -5.85 -1.18 -5.74
N ILE A 121 -6.76 -0.89 -4.83
CA ILE A 121 -6.52 -0.88 -3.38
C ILE A 121 -7.17 -2.13 -2.80
N VAL A 122 -6.46 -2.90 -1.99
CA VAL A 122 -6.96 -4.10 -1.33
C VAL A 122 -6.72 -3.98 0.16
N HIS A 123 -7.75 -4.26 0.95
CA HIS A 123 -7.62 -4.48 2.38
C HIS A 123 -8.37 -5.77 2.76
N ARG A 124 -7.66 -6.74 3.33
CA ARG A 124 -8.27 -8.00 3.81
C ARG A 124 -7.41 -8.66 4.88
N VAL A 125 -8.03 -9.53 5.66
CA VAL A 125 -7.35 -10.53 6.46
C VAL A 125 -7.62 -11.89 5.83
N PHE A 126 -6.61 -12.75 5.75
CA PHE A 126 -6.80 -14.16 5.41
C PHE A 126 -5.88 -15.02 6.26
N ASP A 127 -6.25 -16.30 6.44
CA ASP A 127 -5.46 -17.27 7.19
C ASP A 127 -4.66 -18.16 6.24
N ARG A 128 -3.33 -18.16 6.40
CA ARG A 128 -2.44 -19.14 5.76
C ARG A 128 -1.66 -19.97 6.77
N PHE A 129 -1.17 -19.33 7.84
CA PHE A 129 -0.44 -19.94 8.95
C PHE A 129 -0.82 -19.28 10.29
N GLY A 130 -2.00 -18.67 10.35
CA GLY A 130 -2.40 -17.60 11.23
C GLY A 130 -2.99 -16.43 10.41
N PRO A 131 -3.80 -15.56 11.04
CA PRO A 131 -4.41 -14.43 10.35
C PRO A 131 -3.36 -13.39 9.96
N GLU A 132 -3.33 -13.04 8.67
CA GLU A 132 -2.42 -12.08 8.08
C GLU A 132 -3.21 -10.90 7.49
N GLU A 133 -2.94 -9.69 7.99
CA GLU A 133 -3.51 -8.45 7.43
C GLU A 133 -2.74 -8.02 6.19
N HIS A 134 -3.48 -7.79 5.10
CA HIS A 134 -2.95 -7.35 3.83
C HIS A 134 -3.61 -6.04 3.42
N VAL A 135 -2.81 -4.97 3.42
CA VAL A 135 -3.19 -3.65 2.92
C VAL A 135 -2.24 -3.28 1.78
N ARG A 136 -2.77 -3.13 0.56
CA ARG A 136 -1.95 -2.91 -0.64
C ARG A 136 -2.58 -1.91 -1.59
N ILE A 137 -1.74 -1.14 -2.27
CA ILE A 137 -2.12 -0.35 -3.44
C ILE A 137 -1.26 -0.80 -4.61
N ILE A 138 -1.91 -1.29 -5.66
CA ILE A 138 -1.29 -1.97 -6.79
C ILE A 138 -1.60 -1.16 -8.03
N LYS A 139 -0.57 -0.64 -8.71
CA LYS A 139 -0.73 -0.16 -10.09
C LYS A 139 -1.08 -1.39 -10.93
N LEU A 140 -2.01 -1.33 -11.87
CA LEU A 140 -2.34 -2.39 -12.83
C LEU A 140 -1.59 -2.14 -14.14
N GLU A 141 -1.27 -3.19 -14.90
CA GLU A 141 -0.71 -2.98 -16.25
C GLU A 141 -1.87 -2.82 -17.21
N ASN A 142 -1.81 -1.86 -18.12
CA ASN A 142 -2.75 -1.80 -19.24
C ASN A 142 -2.45 -2.92 -20.24
N THR A 143 -2.83 -4.14 -19.88
CA THR A 143 -3.13 -5.25 -20.79
C THR A 143 -3.76 -6.39 -19.99
N GLU A 144 -5.09 -6.36 -19.95
CA GLU A 144 -6.01 -7.43 -20.37
C GLU A 144 -7.28 -7.35 -19.52
N THR A 145 -8.38 -7.13 -20.23
CA THR A 145 -9.75 -7.43 -19.83
C THR A 145 -9.77 -8.55 -18.79
N LEU A 146 -10.35 -8.29 -17.62
CA LEU A 146 -11.00 -9.34 -16.85
C LEU A 146 -12.11 -9.88 -17.76
N ALA A 147 -11.77 -10.93 -18.52
CA ALA A 147 -12.71 -11.73 -19.30
C ALA A 147 -13.39 -12.75 -18.39
#